data_AF-A0A960Y138-F1
#
_entry.id   AF-A0A960Y138-F1
#
_cell.length_a   1.000
_cell.length_b   1.000
_cell.length_c   1.000
_cell.angle_alpha   90.00
_cell.angle_beta   90.00
_cell.angle_gamma   90.00
#
_symmetry.space_group_name_H-M   'P 1'
#
loop_
_entity.id
_entity.type
_entity.pdbx_description
1 polymer ?
#
loop_
_entity_poly.entity_id
_entity_poly.type
_entity_poly.pdbx_seq_one_letter_code
_entity_poly.pdbx_strand_id
1 'polypeptide(L)'
;MKSKIDSLNEEINQLSIELQTVMESLEEMRKKQSSHSKIKNDALLFIEKSEKVIELAERGEVEISPEQKDKLVKTLLKIQTIFKA
;
A
#
# COMPACT_ATOMS: atom_id res chain seq x y z
N MET A 1 5.83 24.24 -19.84
CA MET A 1 6.11 23.98 -18.42
C MET A 1 4.98 23.10 -17.91
N LYS A 2 5.23 21.80 -17.65
CA LYS A 2 4.23 20.95 -16.95
C LYS A 2 4.06 21.51 -15.54
N SER A 3 2.82 21.64 -15.05
CA SER A 3 2.61 22.16 -13.71
C SER A 3 3.08 21.13 -12.69
N LYS A 4 3.51 21.59 -11.51
CA LYS A 4 3.92 20.72 -10.41
C LYS A 4 2.78 19.77 -9.98
N ILE A 5 1.52 20.20 -10.22
CA ILE A 5 0.30 19.43 -10.00
C ILE A 5 0.18 18.29 -11.03
N ASP A 6 0.50 18.53 -12.30
CA ASP A 6 0.48 17.48 -13.34
C ASP A 6 1.48 16.36 -13.05
N SER A 7 2.65 16.73 -12.50
CA SER A 7 3.67 15.76 -12.09
C SER A 7 3.20 14.89 -10.91
N LEU A 8 2.54 15.49 -9.92
CA LEU A 8 2.00 14.77 -8.77
C LEU A 8 0.85 13.84 -9.18
N ASN A 9 0.01 14.26 -10.13
CA ASN A 9 -1.06 13.41 -10.66
C ASN A 9 -0.52 12.21 -11.45
N GLU A 10 0.56 12.38 -12.22
CA GLU A 10 1.25 11.28 -12.89
C GLU A 10 1.85 10.29 -11.87
N GLU A 11 2.44 10.80 -10.79
CA GLU A 11 3.03 9.98 -9.72
C GLU A 11 1.97 9.20 -8.91
N ILE A 12 0.85 9.84 -8.58
CA ILE A 12 -0.30 9.19 -7.92
C ILE A 12 -0.93 8.13 -8.81
N ASN A 13 -1.05 8.40 -10.11
CA ASN A 13 -1.53 7.40 -11.07
C ASN A 13 -0.60 6.20 -11.15
N GLN A 14 0.72 6.40 -11.13
CA GLN A 14 1.64 5.28 -11.11
C GLN A 14 1.56 4.47 -9.82
N LEU A 15 1.50 5.13 -8.67
CA LEU A 15 1.30 4.45 -7.39
C LEU A 15 -0.01 3.64 -7.37
N SER A 16 -1.05 4.12 -8.04
CA SER A 16 -2.33 3.40 -8.15
C SER A 16 -2.23 2.15 -9.03
N ILE A 17 -1.45 2.21 -10.12
CA ILE A 17 -1.18 1.07 -10.99
C ILE A 17 -0.33 0.02 -10.25
N GLU A 18 0.73 0.46 -9.58
CA GLU A 18 1.58 -0.41 -8.76
C GLU A 18 0.76 -1.10 -7.66
N LEU A 19 -0.14 -0.36 -7.00
CA LEU A 19 -1.04 -0.92 -5.99
C LEU A 19 -1.97 -1.99 -6.58
N GLN A 20 -2.52 -1.76 -7.77
CA GLN A 20 -3.37 -2.72 -8.47
C GLN A 20 -2.59 -4.00 -8.83
N THR A 21 -1.37 -3.87 -9.35
CA THR A 21 -0.50 -5.00 -9.67
C THR A 21 -0.10 -5.79 -8.41
N VAL A 22 0.15 -5.10 -7.29
CA VAL A 22 0.42 -5.75 -6.00
C VAL A 22 -0.82 -6.48 -5.49
N MET A 23 -2.02 -5.92 -5.64
CA MET A 23 -3.27 -6.58 -5.26
C MET A 23 -3.52 -7.86 -6.08
N GLU A 24 -3.30 -7.81 -7.39
CA GLU A 24 -3.42 -8.97 -8.27
C GLU A 24 -2.38 -10.06 -7.91
N SER A 25 -1.14 -9.65 -7.64
CA SER A 25 -0.08 -10.54 -7.18
C SER A 25 -0.42 -11.18 -5.84
N LEU A 26 -0.96 -10.41 -4.88
CA LEU A 26 -1.43 -10.93 -3.59
C LEU A 26 -2.60 -11.91 -3.74
N GLU A 27 -3.52 -11.68 -4.68
CA GLU A 27 -4.62 -12.58 -4.98
C GLU A 27 -4.15 -13.87 -5.66
N GLU A 28 -3.18 -13.77 -6.57
CA GLU A 28 -2.47 -14.94 -7.11
C GLU A 28 -1.68 -15.69 -6.04
N MET A 29 -1.06 -14.99 -5.10
CA MET A 29 -0.30 -15.57 -3.99
C MET A 29 -1.22 -16.24 -2.97
N ARG A 30 -2.42 -15.71 -2.73
CA ARG A 30 -3.50 -16.37 -1.98
C ARG A 30 -3.91 -17.68 -2.65
N LYS A 31 -3.97 -17.70 -3.99
CA LYS A 31 -4.20 -18.94 -4.77
C LYS A 31 -3.00 -19.90 -4.72
N LYS A 32 -1.78 -19.39 -4.55
CA LYS A 32 -0.50 -20.14 -4.54
C LYS A 32 0.08 -20.33 -3.12
N GLN A 33 -0.73 -20.24 -2.07
CA GLN A 33 -0.38 -20.26 -0.64
C GLN A 33 0.12 -21.66 -0.18
N SER A 34 1.17 -22.17 -0.84
CA SER A 34 1.91 -23.38 -0.52
C SER A 34 3.44 -23.17 -0.51
N SER A 35 3.94 -21.92 -0.55
CA SER A 35 5.40 -21.63 -0.45
C SER A 35 5.68 -20.25 0.19
N HIS A 36 6.42 -20.22 1.31
CA HIS A 36 6.07 -19.39 2.48
C HIS A 36 7.17 -18.47 3.07
N SER A 37 8.20 -17.99 2.36
CA SER A 37 9.22 -17.11 2.99
C SER A 37 9.40 -15.72 2.37
N LYS A 38 9.49 -15.60 1.05
CA LYS A 38 9.76 -14.30 0.39
C LYS A 38 8.59 -13.32 0.52
N ILE A 39 7.38 -13.86 0.42
CA ILE A 39 6.09 -13.15 0.49
C ILE A 39 5.85 -12.51 1.86
N LYS A 40 6.30 -13.17 2.92
CA LYS A 40 6.16 -12.67 4.29
C LYS A 40 7.01 -11.42 4.50
N ASN A 41 8.22 -11.39 3.94
CA ASN A 41 9.09 -10.22 4.02
C ASN A 41 8.53 -9.03 3.24
N ASP A 42 8.00 -9.27 2.04
CA ASP A 42 7.42 -8.19 1.21
C ASP A 42 6.17 -7.57 1.87
N ALA A 43 5.34 -8.40 2.51
CA ALA A 43 4.18 -7.91 3.26
C ALA A 43 4.55 -7.16 4.55
N LEU A 44 5.60 -7.59 5.26
CA LEU A 44 6.13 -6.86 6.41
C LEU A 44 6.68 -5.50 6.00
N LEU A 45 7.44 -5.44 4.91
CA LEU A 45 7.93 -4.18 4.32
C LEU A 45 6.78 -3.24 3.91
N PHE A 46 5.68 -3.79 3.39
CA PHE A 46 4.50 -3.01 3.04
C PHE A 46 3.80 -2.43 4.27
N ILE A 47 3.68 -3.21 5.36
CA ILE A 47 3.14 -2.73 6.64
C ILE A 47 3.98 -1.56 7.14
N GLU A 48 5.31 -1.72 7.21
CA GLU A 48 6.23 -0.69 7.72
C GLU A 48 6.13 0.62 6.91
N LYS A 49 6.10 0.53 5.58
CA LYS A 49 5.93 1.71 4.71
C LYS A 49 4.57 2.38 4.90
N SER A 50 3.51 1.59 5.04
CA SER A 50 2.15 2.09 5.21
C SER A 50 1.97 2.80 6.55
N GLU A 51 2.54 2.25 7.62
CA GLU A 51 2.58 2.88 8.95
C GLU A 51 3.33 4.22 8.90
N LYS A 52 4.47 4.27 8.20
CA LYS A 52 5.23 5.51 8.02
C LYS A 52 4.47 6.58 7.25
N VAL A 53 3.74 6.21 6.20
CA VAL A 53 2.89 7.16 5.43
C VAL A 53 1.76 7.72 6.30
N ILE A 54 1.15 6.89 7.14
CA ILE A 54 0.13 7.33 8.10
C ILE A 54 0.75 8.29 9.12
N GLU A 55 1.92 7.98 9.66
CA GLU A 55 2.61 8.83 10.63
C GLU A 55 3.00 10.20 10.03
N LEU A 56 3.56 10.22 8.82
CA LEU A 56 3.89 11.46 8.11
C LEU A 56 2.64 12.30 7.84
N ALA A 57 1.51 11.65 7.55
CA ALA A 57 0.25 12.34 7.38
C ALA A 57 -0.32 12.90 8.68
N GLU A 58 -0.18 12.19 9.80
CA GLU A 58 -0.58 12.68 11.12
C GLU A 58 0.26 13.87 11.58
N ARG A 59 1.52 13.93 11.14
CA ARG A 59 2.42 15.08 11.34
C ARG A 59 2.16 16.25 10.38
N GLY A 60 1.25 16.08 9.40
CA GLY A 60 0.98 17.07 8.37
C GLY A 60 2.10 17.23 7.34
N GLU A 61 3.05 16.28 7.28
CA GLU A 61 4.14 16.26 6.30
C GLU A 61 3.69 15.73 4.94
N VAL A 62 2.57 14.98 4.91
CA VAL A 62 1.93 14.45 3.71
C VAL A 62 0.42 14.67 3.79
N GLU A 63 -0.18 15.23 2.74
CA GLU A 63 -1.64 15.22 2.61
C GLU A 63 -2.09 13.90 2.00
N ILE A 64 -2.89 13.15 2.76
CA ILE A 64 -3.66 12.01 2.25
C ILE A 64 -5.14 12.34 2.39
N SER A 65 -5.91 12.03 1.35
CA SER A 65 -7.35 12.19 1.40
C SER A 65 -7.94 11.24 2.46
N PRO A 66 -9.13 11.57 3.01
CA PRO A 66 -9.83 10.67 3.93
C PRO A 66 -10.01 9.27 3.34
N GLU A 67 -10.31 9.16 2.04
CA GLU A 67 -10.45 7.89 1.33
C GLU A 67 -9.12 7.11 1.21
N GLN A 68 -8.00 7.81 0.98
CA GLN A 68 -6.67 7.19 0.95
C GLN A 68 -6.29 6.66 2.32
N LYS A 69 -6.57 7.41 3.39
CA LYS A 69 -6.37 6.97 4.77
C LYS A 69 -7.22 5.73 5.09
N ASP A 70 -8.50 5.76 4.71
CA ASP A 70 -9.43 4.65 4.95
C ASP A 70 -9.01 3.37 4.20
N LYS A 71 -8.51 3.53 2.96
CA LYS A 71 -7.99 2.43 2.14
C LYS A 71 -6.71 1.84 2.73
N LEU A 72 -5.78 2.67 3.20
CA LEU A 72 -4.56 2.24 3.89
C LEU A 72 -4.88 1.43 5.15
N VAL A 73 -5.78 1.94 6.01
CA VAL A 73 -6.19 1.27 7.24
C VAL A 73 -6.86 -0.08 6.95
N LYS A 74 -7.80 -0.13 6.01
CA LYS A 74 -8.45 -1.40 5.62
C LYS A 74 -7.47 -2.41 5.04
N THR A 75 -6.49 -1.95 4.27
CA THR A 75 -5.46 -2.82 3.68
C THR A 75 -4.53 -3.37 4.75
N LEU A 76 -4.09 -2.52 5.70
CA LEU A 76 -3.30 -2.94 6.86
C LEU A 76 -4.03 -3.99 7.70
N LEU A 77 -5.31 -3.77 8.02
CA LEU A 77 -6.11 -4.75 8.78
C LEU A 77 -6.25 -6.09 8.07
N LYS A 78 -6.46 -6.09 6.75
CA LYS A 78 -6.51 -7.32 5.94
C LYS A 78 -5.19 -8.07 5.99
N ILE A 79 -4.07 -7.37 5.82
CA ILE A 79 -2.74 -7.97 5.87
C ILE A 79 -2.47 -8.54 7.28
N GLN A 80 -2.71 -7.78 8.34
CA GLN A 80 -2.55 -8.26 9.72
C GLN A 80 -3.40 -9.51 10.00
N THR A 81 -4.62 -9.59 9.46
CA THR A 81 -5.49 -10.76 9.60
C THR A 81 -4.92 -11.98 8.87
N ILE A 82 -4.34 -11.79 7.68
CA ILE A 82 -3.69 -12.84 6.90
C ILE A 82 -2.42 -13.37 7.59
N PHE A 83 -1.69 -12.53 8.33
CA PHE A 83 -0.45 -12.90 9.01
C PHE A 83 -0.60 -13.36 10.47
N LYS A 84 -1.73 -13.06 11.14
CA LYS A 84 -2.06 -13.56 12.48
C LYS A 84 -2.79 -14.91 12.49
N ALA A 85 -3.28 -15.39 11.35
CA ALA A 85 -3.88 -16.71 11.18
C ALA A 85 -2.82 -17.78 10.87
#